data_AF-V8PG67-F1
#
_entry.id   AF-V8PG67-F1
#
_cell.length_a   1.000
_cell.length_b   1.000
_cell.length_c   1.000
_cell.angle_alpha   90.00
_cell.angle_beta   90.00
_cell.angle_gamma   90.00
#
_symmetry.space_group_name_H-M   'P 1'
#
loop_
_entity.id
_entity.type
_entity.pdbx_description
1 polymer ?
#
loop_
_entity_poly.entity_id
_entity_poly.type
_entity_poly.pdbx_seq_one_letter_code
_entity_poly.pdbx_strand_id
1 'polypeptide(L)'
;MNFKDSGACVTQCPQTSVYNPATFQMETNRDGKYTYGAFCVKKCPHNFVVDISSCVRACPSPKMEVEENGIKTCKPCTDICPKACDGIGTGSLMYAQTVDSSNIDKFINCTKINGNLIFLVTGIRGDPYHTIEAIDPQNLHVFQTVREITGFLNIQSWPENMTDFSVFSNLVTIGGRALYSGLSLLILKQQGIRSLQFQSLKHISAGNVYITDNSNLCYYHTINWTSLFSSPNQKTVIHRNKRPENCSKYFAHG
;
A
#
# COMPACT_ATOMS: atom_id res chain seq x y z
N MET A 1 -23.23 -6.33 -14.79
CA MET A 1 -22.08 -7.09 -14.23
C MET A 1 -22.66 -8.29 -13.51
N ASN A 2 -22.08 -9.48 -13.68
CA ASN A 2 -22.49 -10.68 -12.95
C ASN A 2 -21.35 -11.12 -12.02
N PHE A 3 -21.71 -11.80 -10.94
CA PHE A 3 -20.80 -12.31 -9.92
C PHE A 3 -20.84 -13.83 -9.87
N LYS A 4 -19.71 -14.45 -9.52
CA LYS A 4 -19.63 -15.89 -9.27
C LYS A 4 -19.88 -16.17 -7.80
N ASP A 5 -20.96 -16.89 -7.50
CA ASP A 5 -21.28 -17.38 -6.17
C ASP A 5 -21.25 -18.91 -6.10
N SER A 6 -20.24 -19.50 -5.46
CA SER A 6 -20.08 -20.96 -5.33
C SER A 6 -20.26 -21.76 -6.63
N GLY A 7 -19.94 -21.16 -7.79
CA GLY A 7 -20.11 -21.79 -9.11
C GLY A 7 -21.30 -21.28 -9.92
N ALA A 8 -22.28 -20.62 -9.29
CA ALA A 8 -23.40 -19.98 -9.96
C ALA A 8 -23.07 -18.55 -10.41
N CYS A 9 -23.72 -18.10 -11.49
CA CYS A 9 -23.64 -16.72 -11.97
C CYS A 9 -24.86 -15.95 -11.45
N VAL A 10 -24.63 -14.93 -10.63
CA VAL A 10 -25.68 -14.12 -9.99
C VAL A 10 -25.53 -12.64 -10.35
N THR A 11 -26.62 -11.88 -10.33
CA THR A 11 -26.60 -10.43 -10.61
C THR A 11 -26.12 -9.61 -9.40
N GLN A 12 -26.28 -10.14 -8.20
CA GLN A 12 -25.83 -9.55 -6.94
C GLN A 12 -25.51 -10.66 -5.93
N CYS A 13 -24.52 -10.41 -5.06
CA CYS A 13 -24.26 -11.33 -3.95
C CYS A 13 -25.39 -11.28 -2.91
N PRO A 14 -25.67 -12.39 -2.20
CA PRO A 14 -26.62 -12.40 -1.09
C PRO A 14 -26.25 -11.35 -0.04
N GLN A 15 -27.17 -10.41 0.23
CA GLN A 15 -26.91 -9.34 1.20
C GLN A 15 -26.69 -9.90 2.60
N THR A 16 -25.82 -9.25 3.38
CA THR A 16 -25.49 -9.63 4.77
C THR A 16 -26.62 -9.32 5.75
N SER A 17 -27.57 -8.47 5.36
CA SER A 17 -28.75 -8.14 6.15
C SER A 17 -29.98 -8.16 5.25
N VAL A 18 -31.09 -8.67 5.77
CA VAL A 18 -32.37 -8.81 5.05
C VAL A 18 -33.48 -8.23 5.93
N TYR A 19 -34.44 -7.55 5.30
CA TYR A 19 -35.59 -7.00 6.00
C TYR A 19 -36.56 -8.13 6.38
N ASN A 20 -36.92 -8.21 7.66
CA ASN A 20 -37.92 -9.13 8.18
C ASN A 20 -39.27 -8.40 8.31
N PRO A 21 -40.28 -8.71 7.47
CA PRO A 21 -41.59 -8.04 7.50
C PRO A 21 -42.40 -8.30 8.78
N ALA A 22 -42.09 -9.35 9.55
CA ALA A 22 -42.80 -9.66 10.79
C ALA A 22 -42.32 -8.77 11.95
N THR A 23 -41.01 -8.47 12.00
CA THR A 23 -40.40 -7.62 13.04
C THR A 23 -40.24 -6.18 12.58
N PHE A 24 -40.43 -5.89 11.29
CA PHE A 24 -40.17 -4.60 10.64
C PHE A 24 -38.72 -4.12 10.83
N GLN A 25 -37.77 -5.06 10.94
CA GLN A 25 -36.37 -4.79 11.24
C GLN A 25 -35.42 -5.41 10.19
N MET A 26 -34.22 -4.86 10.11
CA MET A 26 -33.12 -5.48 9.36
C MET A 26 -32.46 -6.54 10.23
N GLU A 27 -32.47 -7.79 9.77
CA GLU A 27 -31.89 -8.92 10.49
C GLU A 27 -30.68 -9.47 9.73
N THR A 28 -29.78 -10.14 10.46
CA THR A 28 -28.58 -10.73 9.85
C THR A 28 -28.95 -11.93 8.98
N ASN A 29 -28.51 -11.92 7.72
CA ASN A 29 -28.71 -13.02 6.81
C ASN A 29 -27.62 -14.08 6.97
N ARG A 30 -28.01 -15.31 7.33
CA ARG A 30 -27.08 -16.44 7.51
C ARG A 30 -26.37 -16.84 6.21
N ASP A 31 -27.01 -16.61 5.07
CA ASP A 31 -26.46 -16.88 3.74
C ASP A 31 -25.76 -15.66 3.12
N GLY A 32 -25.65 -14.57 3.90
CA GLY A 32 -25.01 -13.32 3.48
C GLY A 32 -23.57 -13.51 3.05
N LYS A 33 -23.19 -12.86 1.95
CA LYS A 33 -21.83 -12.88 1.39
C LYS A 33 -21.41 -11.46 1.02
N TYR A 34 -20.10 -11.25 0.99
CA TYR A 34 -19.49 -10.00 0.58
C TYR A 34 -19.13 -10.05 -0.90
N THR A 35 -19.30 -8.91 -1.56
CA THR A 35 -18.82 -8.71 -2.92
C THR A 35 -17.33 -8.44 -2.90
N TYR A 36 -16.55 -9.23 -3.64
CA TYR A 36 -15.11 -9.04 -3.82
C TYR A 36 -14.73 -9.19 -5.29
N GLY A 37 -14.53 -8.07 -5.98
CA GLY A 37 -14.35 -8.08 -7.43
C GLY A 37 -15.58 -8.70 -8.12
N ALA A 38 -15.37 -9.77 -8.88
CA ALA A 38 -16.45 -10.52 -9.55
C ALA A 38 -16.93 -11.76 -8.76
N PHE A 39 -16.63 -11.86 -7.46
CA PHE A 39 -16.94 -13.04 -6.64
C PHE A 39 -17.75 -12.68 -5.40
N CYS A 40 -18.56 -13.64 -4.95
CA CYS A 40 -19.22 -13.59 -3.64
C CYS A 40 -18.44 -14.45 -2.64
N VAL A 41 -17.98 -13.83 -1.55
CA VAL A 41 -17.12 -14.48 -0.54
C VAL A 41 -17.74 -14.43 0.85
N LYS A 42 -17.55 -15.48 1.65
CA LYS A 42 -18.04 -15.50 3.04
C LYS A 42 -17.27 -14.57 3.98
N LYS A 43 -16.00 -14.30 3.67
CA LYS A 43 -15.12 -13.40 4.41
C LYS A 43 -14.29 -12.59 3.44
N CYS A 44 -14.12 -11.30 3.71
CA CYS A 44 -13.18 -10.48 2.96
C CYS A 44 -11.73 -10.93 3.23
N PRO A 45 -10.81 -10.75 2.27
CA PRO A 45 -9.39 -10.91 2.53
C PRO A 45 -8.97 -10.02 3.71
N HIS A 46 -8.10 -10.51 4.59
CA HIS A 46 -7.76 -9.83 5.85
C HIS A 46 -7.19 -8.41 5.66
N ASN A 47 -6.56 -8.14 4.51
CA ASN A 47 -5.99 -6.83 4.21
C ASN A 47 -6.99 -5.86 3.56
N PHE A 48 -8.23 -6.28 3.27
CA PHE A 48 -9.31 -5.44 2.74
C PHE A 48 -10.21 -4.91 3.85
N VAL A 49 -11.03 -3.91 3.53
CA VAL A 49 -11.99 -3.29 4.46
C VAL A 49 -13.40 -3.69 4.08
N VAL A 50 -14.23 -4.01 5.06
CA VAL A 50 -15.65 -4.27 4.85
C VAL A 50 -16.42 -2.95 4.86
N ASP A 51 -17.14 -2.65 3.78
CA ASP A 51 -18.18 -1.63 3.76
C ASP A 51 -19.52 -2.24 3.35
N ILE A 52 -20.48 -2.23 4.27
CA ILE A 52 -21.81 -2.84 4.11
C ILE A 52 -21.68 -4.33 3.73
N SER A 53 -21.87 -4.68 2.46
CA SER A 53 -21.81 -6.03 1.90
C SER A 53 -20.70 -6.17 0.86
N SER A 54 -19.65 -5.35 0.94
CA SER A 54 -18.55 -5.33 -0.03
C SER A 54 -17.17 -5.24 0.62
N CYS A 55 -16.19 -5.89 -0.01
CA CYS A 55 -14.78 -5.79 0.34
C CYS A 55 -14.13 -4.67 -0.49
N VAL A 56 -13.88 -3.52 0.14
CA VAL A 56 -13.38 -2.31 -0.52
C VAL A 56 -11.90 -2.04 -0.21
N ARG A 57 -11.25 -1.27 -1.09
CA ARG A 57 -9.84 -0.87 -0.94
C ARG A 57 -9.65 0.31 0.01
N ALA A 58 -10.63 1.19 0.08
CA ALA A 58 -10.65 2.36 0.96
C ALA A 58 -12.11 2.62 1.37
N CYS A 59 -12.30 3.20 2.55
CA CYS A 59 -13.63 3.62 2.96
C CYS A 59 -14.09 4.82 2.13
N PRO A 60 -15.35 4.84 1.67
CA PRO A 60 -15.89 6.02 1.00
C PRO A 60 -16.01 7.17 2.00
N SER A 61 -15.81 8.40 1.55
CA SER A 61 -16.15 9.58 2.37
C SER A 61 -17.66 9.63 2.61
N PRO A 62 -18.17 9.93 3.83
CA PRO A 62 -17.46 10.39 5.03
C PRO A 62 -17.25 9.28 6.09
N LYS A 63 -16.73 8.12 5.69
CA LYS A 63 -16.41 7.00 6.60
C LYS A 63 -14.90 6.86 6.82
N MET A 64 -14.54 6.34 7.98
CA MET A 64 -13.17 5.98 8.35
C MET A 64 -13.02 4.47 8.54
N GLU A 65 -11.80 3.99 8.33
CA GLU A 65 -11.43 2.60 8.60
C GLU A 65 -11.19 2.41 10.09
N VAL A 66 -11.91 1.45 10.69
CA VAL A 66 -11.71 1.00 12.07
C VAL A 66 -11.45 -0.49 12.08
N GLU A 67 -10.69 -0.98 13.05
CA GLU A 67 -10.44 -2.41 13.22
C GLU A 67 -11.20 -2.93 14.44
N GLU A 68 -12.17 -3.81 14.21
CA GLU A 68 -12.99 -4.45 15.24
C GLU A 68 -12.73 -5.97 15.17
N ASN A 69 -12.20 -6.58 16.23
CA ASN A 69 -11.87 -8.02 16.29
C ASN A 69 -10.99 -8.52 15.13
N GLY A 70 -10.01 -7.70 14.70
CA GLY A 70 -9.11 -8.03 13.59
C GLY A 70 -9.75 -7.91 12.20
N ILE A 71 -10.96 -7.36 12.11
CA ILE A 71 -11.66 -7.10 10.85
C ILE A 71 -11.71 -5.58 10.65
N LYS A 72 -11.14 -5.12 9.53
CA LYS A 72 -11.22 -3.72 9.11
C LYS A 72 -12.62 -3.44 8.56
N THR A 73 -13.30 -2.45 9.11
CA THR A 73 -14.66 -2.04 8.71
C THR A 73 -14.74 -0.53 8.50
N CYS A 74 -15.67 -0.09 7.67
CA CYS A 74 -15.95 1.33 7.46
C CYS A 74 -17.06 1.80 8.40
N LYS A 75 -16.78 2.81 9.23
CA LYS A 75 -17.77 3.47 10.09
C LYS A 75 -17.84 4.96 9.73
N PRO A 76 -19.01 5.60 9.83
CA PRO A 76 -19.10 7.06 9.75
C PRO A 76 -18.11 7.72 10.72
N CYS A 77 -17.46 8.79 10.27
CA CYS A 77 -16.64 9.61 11.16
C CYS A 77 -17.53 10.30 12.21
N THR A 78 -17.05 10.46 13.44
CA THR A 78 -17.81 11.15 14.50
C THR A 78 -17.90 12.65 14.21
N ASP A 79 -16.77 13.24 13.81
CA ASP A 79 -16.65 14.66 13.43
C ASP A 79 -15.78 14.77 12.16
N ILE A 80 -14.48 15.02 12.35
CA ILE A 80 -13.51 15.16 11.27
C ILE A 80 -12.89 13.79 10.98
N CYS A 81 -12.99 13.32 9.74
CA CYS A 81 -12.32 12.10 9.33
C CYS A 81 -10.78 12.26 9.39
N PRO A 82 -10.04 11.25 9.86
CA PRO A 82 -8.59 11.26 9.79
C PRO A 82 -8.11 11.53 8.37
N LYS A 83 -7.08 12.38 8.22
CA LYS A 83 -6.54 12.75 6.91
C LYS A 83 -5.91 11.53 6.23
N ALA A 84 -6.65 10.95 5.30
CA ALA A 84 -6.15 9.95 4.36
C ALA A 84 -6.04 10.60 2.98
N CYS A 85 -4.88 10.44 2.35
CA CYS A 85 -4.59 11.07 1.06
C CYS A 85 -4.67 10.06 -0.05
N ASP A 86 -5.12 10.50 -1.23
CA ASP A 86 -5.13 9.66 -2.41
C ASP A 86 -3.70 9.30 -2.82
N GLY A 87 -3.47 8.02 -3.12
CA GLY A 87 -2.24 7.55 -3.73
C GLY A 87 -2.28 7.63 -5.25
N ILE A 88 -1.13 7.40 -5.88
CA ILE A 88 -0.98 7.34 -7.34
C ILE A 88 -1.93 6.29 -7.93
N GLY A 89 -2.73 6.69 -8.92
CA GLY A 89 -3.77 5.86 -9.53
C GLY A 89 -5.07 5.76 -8.72
N THR A 90 -5.33 6.66 -7.77
CA THR A 90 -6.54 6.68 -6.93
C THR A 90 -7.12 8.08 -6.82
N GLY A 91 -8.45 8.21 -6.83
CA GLY A 91 -9.16 9.47 -6.55
C GLY A 91 -8.65 10.66 -7.37
N SER A 92 -8.23 11.72 -6.68
CA SER A 92 -7.66 12.95 -7.26
C SER A 92 -6.33 12.74 -8.02
N LEU A 93 -5.71 11.56 -7.89
CA LEU A 93 -4.48 11.15 -8.57
C LEU A 93 -4.71 9.94 -9.49
N MET A 94 -5.95 9.68 -9.93
CA MET A 94 -6.31 8.55 -10.79
C MET A 94 -5.44 8.46 -12.07
N TYR A 95 -5.10 9.59 -12.66
CA TYR A 95 -4.33 9.64 -13.92
C TYR A 95 -2.81 9.80 -13.70
N ALA A 96 -2.38 10.03 -12.46
CA ALA A 96 -0.96 10.12 -12.15
C ALA A 96 -0.31 8.73 -12.27
N GLN A 97 0.87 8.67 -12.88
CA GLN A 97 1.65 7.43 -13.01
C GLN A 97 2.79 7.33 -12.00
N THR A 98 3.24 8.47 -11.49
CA THR A 98 4.35 8.62 -10.53
C THR A 98 4.08 9.81 -9.63
N VAL A 99 4.70 9.81 -8.46
CA VAL A 99 4.94 11.04 -7.70
C VAL A 99 5.90 11.91 -8.52
N ASP A 100 5.57 13.19 -8.67
CA ASP A 100 6.34 14.18 -9.42
C ASP A 100 6.22 15.57 -8.76
N SER A 101 6.91 16.57 -9.30
CA SER A 101 6.92 17.95 -8.80
C SER A 101 5.53 18.61 -8.82
N SER A 102 4.62 18.19 -9.70
CA SER A 102 3.26 18.75 -9.79
C SER A 102 2.30 18.23 -8.72
N ASN A 103 2.62 17.10 -8.09
CA ASN A 103 1.71 16.41 -7.17
C ASN A 103 2.29 16.13 -5.78
N ILE A 104 3.59 16.34 -5.56
CA ILE A 104 4.27 16.06 -4.27
C ILE A 104 3.61 16.77 -3.08
N ASP A 105 3.15 18.01 -3.25
CA ASP A 105 2.54 18.80 -2.19
C ASP A 105 1.19 18.25 -1.71
N LYS A 106 0.52 17.42 -2.52
CA LYS A 106 -0.71 16.73 -2.11
C LYS A 106 -0.47 15.72 -0.99
N PHE A 107 0.78 15.33 -0.75
CA PHE A 107 1.18 14.39 0.30
C PHE A 107 1.59 15.07 1.62
N ILE A 108 1.54 16.40 1.72
CA ILE A 108 1.89 17.13 2.95
C ILE A 108 0.98 16.69 4.11
N ASN A 109 1.58 16.29 5.23
CA ASN A 109 0.91 15.86 6.46
C ASN A 109 0.00 14.62 6.30
N CYS A 110 0.23 13.80 5.28
CA CYS A 110 -0.52 12.56 5.08
C CYS A 110 0.03 11.45 5.98
N THR A 111 -0.80 10.92 6.87
CA THR A 111 -0.42 9.77 7.71
C THR A 111 -0.80 8.43 7.09
N LYS A 112 -1.82 8.43 6.21
CA LYS A 112 -2.30 7.26 5.47
C LYS A 112 -2.45 7.59 3.99
N ILE A 113 -1.94 6.69 3.14
CA ILE A 113 -2.10 6.74 1.69
C ILE A 113 -3.13 5.69 1.25
N ASN A 114 -4.25 6.17 0.72
CA ASN A 114 -5.29 5.36 0.06
C ASN A 114 -4.87 5.11 -1.39
N GLY A 115 -4.18 3.99 -1.64
CA GLY A 115 -3.60 3.66 -2.94
C GLY A 115 -2.10 3.42 -2.83
N ASN A 116 -1.38 3.84 -3.86
CA ASN A 116 0.01 3.46 -4.10
C ASN A 116 0.94 4.67 -4.01
N LEU A 117 2.22 4.41 -3.75
CA LEU A 117 3.29 5.37 -4.03
C LEU A 117 4.22 4.78 -5.08
N ILE A 118 4.44 5.54 -6.15
CA ILE A 118 5.20 5.10 -7.32
C ILE A 118 6.21 6.19 -7.65
N PHE A 119 7.48 5.83 -7.77
CA PHE A 119 8.58 6.73 -8.10
C PHE A 119 9.28 6.23 -9.36
N LEU A 120 8.98 6.86 -10.48
CA LEU A 120 9.55 6.57 -11.79
C LEU A 120 10.62 7.61 -12.16
N VAL A 121 11.39 7.30 -13.21
CA VAL A 121 12.43 8.20 -13.72
C VAL A 121 11.82 9.54 -14.13
N THR A 122 10.66 9.54 -14.78
CA THR A 122 9.93 10.74 -15.22
C THR A 122 9.44 11.61 -14.05
N GLY A 123 9.23 11.03 -12.88
CA GLY A 123 8.86 11.79 -11.68
C GLY A 123 10.06 12.39 -10.97
N ILE A 124 11.10 11.57 -10.74
CA ILE A 124 12.30 11.99 -10.01
C ILE A 124 13.17 12.93 -10.84
N ARG A 125 13.41 12.62 -12.12
CA ARG A 125 14.28 13.40 -13.02
C ARG A 125 13.51 14.40 -13.89
N GLY A 126 12.20 14.45 -13.76
CA GLY A 126 11.33 15.28 -14.58
C GLY A 126 10.92 14.63 -15.90
N ASP A 127 9.87 15.18 -16.48
CA ASP A 127 9.31 14.78 -17.78
C ASP A 127 9.23 16.01 -18.69
N PRO A 128 10.25 16.23 -19.54
CA PRO A 128 10.29 17.38 -20.44
C PRO A 128 9.15 17.42 -21.45
N TYR A 129 8.58 16.27 -21.83
CA TYR A 129 7.49 16.21 -22.80
C TYR A 129 6.19 16.78 -22.23
N HIS A 130 5.95 16.55 -20.94
CA HIS A 130 4.79 17.09 -20.21
C HIS A 130 5.12 18.35 -19.41
N THR A 131 6.31 18.94 -19.59
CA THR A 131 6.77 20.13 -18.87
C THR A 131 6.74 19.96 -17.35
N ILE A 132 7.14 18.77 -16.87
CA ILE A 132 7.25 18.45 -15.44
C ILE A 132 8.72 18.56 -15.05
N GLU A 133 9.04 19.44 -14.11
CA GLU A 133 10.38 19.58 -13.58
C GLU A 133 10.77 18.39 -12.70
N ALA A 134 12.09 18.16 -12.56
CA ALA A 134 12.60 17.18 -11.60
C ALA A 134 12.13 17.51 -10.18
N ILE A 135 11.84 16.47 -9.38
CA ILE A 135 11.54 16.67 -7.96
C ILE A 135 12.77 17.25 -7.26
N ASP A 136 12.58 18.31 -6.47
CA ASP A 136 13.53 18.69 -5.44
C ASP A 136 13.59 17.56 -4.38
N PRO A 137 14.75 16.91 -4.15
CA PRO A 137 14.88 15.85 -3.15
C PRO A 137 14.38 16.23 -1.75
N GLN A 138 14.44 17.52 -1.38
CA GLN A 138 13.92 18.00 -0.09
C GLN A 138 12.40 17.81 0.04
N ASN A 139 11.66 17.91 -1.07
CA ASN A 139 10.20 17.75 -1.04
C ASN A 139 9.79 16.30 -0.75
N LEU A 140 10.68 15.31 -0.87
CA LEU A 140 10.38 13.93 -0.48
C LEU A 140 10.21 13.76 1.04
N HIS A 141 10.64 14.73 1.85
CA HIS A 141 10.42 14.71 3.31
C HIS A 141 8.95 14.79 3.71
N VAL A 142 8.03 15.17 2.81
CA VAL A 142 6.57 15.11 3.08
C VAL A 142 6.11 13.71 3.51
N PHE A 143 6.81 12.68 3.04
CA PHE A 143 6.50 11.28 3.37
C PHE A 143 6.91 10.86 4.79
N GLN A 144 7.66 11.69 5.52
CA GLN A 144 8.06 11.37 6.90
C GLN A 144 6.87 11.19 7.83
N THR A 145 5.71 11.76 7.51
CA THR A 145 4.48 11.61 8.31
C THR A 145 3.71 10.32 7.98
N VAL A 146 4.02 9.66 6.86
CA VAL A 146 3.31 8.48 6.38
C VAL A 146 3.59 7.28 7.27
N ARG A 147 2.52 6.66 7.77
CA ARG A 147 2.54 5.44 8.58
C ARG A 147 1.94 4.23 7.88
N GLU A 148 1.03 4.44 6.93
CA GLU A 148 0.37 3.36 6.19
C GLU A 148 0.26 3.69 4.70
N ILE A 149 0.67 2.73 3.86
CA ILE A 149 0.35 2.70 2.43
C ILE A 149 -0.58 1.51 2.20
N THR A 150 -1.82 1.75 1.80
CA THR A 150 -2.83 0.67 1.67
C THR A 150 -2.60 -0.22 0.44
N GLY A 151 -2.02 0.31 -0.62
CA GLY A 151 -1.63 -0.38 -1.84
C GLY A 151 -0.19 -0.88 -1.79
N PHE A 152 0.62 -0.47 -2.77
CA PHE A 152 2.03 -0.85 -2.90
C PHE A 152 2.99 0.35 -2.93
N LEU A 153 4.26 0.09 -2.63
CA LEU A 153 5.38 1.03 -2.80
C LEU A 153 6.29 0.55 -3.94
N ASN A 154 6.42 1.35 -4.98
CA ASN A 154 7.23 1.03 -6.17
C ASN A 154 8.27 2.12 -6.42
N ILE A 155 9.55 1.78 -6.23
CA ILE A 155 10.69 2.68 -6.38
C ILE A 155 11.55 2.17 -7.54
N GLN A 156 11.42 2.83 -8.70
CA GLN A 156 12.24 2.58 -9.90
C GLN A 156 13.19 3.74 -10.20
N SER A 157 13.02 4.87 -9.53
CA SER A 157 13.99 5.97 -9.51
C SER A 157 14.01 6.62 -8.13
N TRP A 158 15.17 7.14 -7.76
CA TRP A 158 15.41 7.83 -6.49
C TRP A 158 16.53 8.87 -6.69
N PRO A 159 16.53 10.01 -5.97
CA PRO A 159 17.61 10.99 -6.08
C PRO A 159 18.98 10.39 -5.72
N GLU A 160 20.00 10.67 -6.53
CA GLU A 160 21.33 10.05 -6.40
C GLU A 160 22.07 10.44 -5.12
N ASN A 161 21.76 11.61 -4.57
CA ASN A 161 22.31 12.12 -3.31
C ASN A 161 21.60 11.57 -2.07
N MET A 162 20.48 10.85 -2.21
CA MET A 162 19.78 10.22 -1.09
C MET A 162 20.19 8.75 -0.99
N THR A 163 20.91 8.42 0.09
CA THR A 163 21.53 7.10 0.28
C THR A 163 20.62 6.05 0.90
N ASP A 164 19.37 6.38 1.18
CA ASP A 164 18.39 5.49 1.81
C ASP A 164 16.96 6.03 1.65
N PHE A 165 16.00 5.33 2.26
CA PHE A 165 14.57 5.69 2.28
C PHE A 165 14.10 6.17 3.65
N SER A 166 14.95 6.85 4.42
CA SER A 166 14.61 7.38 5.76
C SER A 166 13.45 8.38 5.76
N VAL A 167 13.08 8.95 4.59
CA VAL A 167 11.82 9.68 4.43
C VAL A 167 10.59 8.83 4.71
N PHE A 168 10.72 7.49 4.68
CA PHE A 168 9.70 6.52 5.08
C PHE A 168 10.01 5.85 6.44
N SER A 169 10.83 6.47 7.30
CA SER A 169 11.20 5.90 8.61
C SER A 169 10.00 5.61 9.52
N ASN A 170 8.91 6.36 9.38
CA ASN A 170 7.66 6.17 10.13
C ASN A 170 6.65 5.21 9.46
N LEU A 171 6.96 4.66 8.28
CA LEU A 171 6.09 3.71 7.59
C LEU A 171 6.01 2.41 8.39
N VAL A 172 4.82 2.08 8.87
CA VAL A 172 4.54 0.88 9.68
C VAL A 172 4.01 -0.26 8.83
N THR A 173 3.12 0.05 7.88
CA THR A 173 2.35 -0.95 7.14
C THR A 173 2.31 -0.67 5.64
N ILE A 174 2.57 -1.71 4.84
CA ILE A 174 2.24 -1.78 3.42
C ILE A 174 1.13 -2.82 3.23
N GLY A 175 -0.07 -2.37 2.87
CA GLY A 175 -1.28 -3.18 2.91
C GLY A 175 -1.45 -4.16 1.74
N GLY A 176 -0.89 -3.86 0.56
CA GLY A 176 -1.00 -4.75 -0.60
C GLY A 176 -2.44 -4.99 -1.09
N ARG A 177 -3.37 -4.04 -0.87
CA ARG A 177 -4.76 -4.11 -1.42
C ARG A 177 -4.80 -3.98 -2.95
N ALA A 178 -3.76 -3.35 -3.49
CA ALA A 178 -3.38 -3.35 -4.89
C ALA A 178 -1.93 -3.82 -4.98
N LEU A 179 -1.58 -4.50 -6.08
CA LEU A 179 -0.26 -5.08 -6.29
C LEU A 179 0.25 -4.70 -7.69
N TYR A 180 1.53 -4.38 -7.80
CA TYR A 180 2.22 -4.22 -9.09
C TYR A 180 2.79 -5.57 -9.51
N SER A 181 2.15 -6.26 -10.46
CA SER A 181 2.56 -7.61 -10.91
C SER A 181 2.75 -8.60 -9.75
N GLY A 182 1.87 -8.55 -8.75
CA GLY A 182 1.93 -9.39 -7.54
C GLY A 182 2.86 -8.86 -6.43
N LEU A 183 3.48 -7.70 -6.62
CA LEU A 183 4.39 -7.07 -5.67
C LEU A 183 3.70 -5.99 -4.84
N SER A 184 4.01 -5.92 -3.55
CA SER A 184 3.62 -4.81 -2.67
C SER A 184 4.78 -3.89 -2.33
N LEU A 185 6.02 -4.37 -2.47
CA LEU A 185 7.23 -3.55 -2.37
C LEU A 185 8.17 -3.88 -3.54
N LEU A 186 8.53 -2.87 -4.31
CA LEU A 186 9.48 -2.95 -5.42
C LEU A 186 10.56 -1.89 -5.25
N ILE A 187 11.83 -2.29 -5.23
CA ILE A 187 13.01 -1.40 -5.22
C ILE A 187 14.01 -1.93 -6.25
N LEU A 188 14.12 -1.24 -7.38
CA LEU A 188 14.84 -1.74 -8.54
C LEU A 188 15.83 -0.72 -9.07
N LYS A 189 17.07 -1.13 -9.33
CA LYS A 189 18.11 -0.34 -10.04
C LYS A 189 18.55 0.96 -9.37
N GLN A 190 18.40 1.09 -8.05
CA GLN A 190 18.86 2.27 -7.31
C GLN A 190 20.35 2.18 -6.98
N GLN A 191 21.18 2.97 -7.67
CA GLN A 191 22.63 2.95 -7.48
C GLN A 191 23.10 3.79 -6.28
N GLY A 192 22.37 4.85 -5.92
CA GLY A 192 22.75 5.75 -4.83
C GLY A 192 22.52 5.18 -3.42
N ILE A 193 21.57 4.24 -3.29
CA ILE A 193 21.17 3.74 -1.98
C ILE A 193 22.18 2.74 -1.39
N ARG A 194 22.42 2.87 -0.09
CA ARG A 194 23.35 2.04 0.70
C ARG A 194 22.62 1.26 1.79
N SER A 195 21.45 1.73 2.24
CA SER A 195 20.60 1.05 3.22
C SER A 195 19.12 1.34 2.95
N LEU A 196 18.20 0.56 3.53
CA LEU A 196 16.76 0.78 3.34
C LEU A 196 16.18 1.83 4.30
N GLN A 197 16.51 1.78 5.60
CA GLN A 197 16.00 2.70 6.63
C GLN A 197 14.47 2.74 6.81
N PHE A 198 13.76 1.65 6.50
CA PHE A 198 12.35 1.47 6.90
C PHE A 198 12.23 1.11 8.39
N GLN A 199 12.60 2.04 9.28
CA GLN A 199 12.79 1.79 10.71
C GLN A 199 11.53 1.27 11.42
N SER A 200 10.36 1.80 11.07
CA SER A 200 9.09 1.45 11.73
C SER A 200 8.32 0.32 11.04
N LEU A 201 8.82 -0.21 9.92
CA LEU A 201 8.07 -1.16 9.10
C LEU A 201 7.91 -2.49 9.84
N LYS A 202 6.66 -2.86 10.09
CA LYS A 202 6.29 -4.06 10.84
C LYS A 202 5.43 -5.03 10.04
N HIS A 203 4.66 -4.53 9.05
CA HIS A 203 3.69 -5.34 8.34
C HIS A 203 3.70 -5.09 6.83
N ILE A 204 3.74 -6.18 6.06
CA ILE A 204 3.47 -6.23 4.62
C ILE A 204 2.33 -7.26 4.44
N SER A 205 1.09 -6.78 4.45
CA SER A 205 -0.09 -7.65 4.62
C SER A 205 -0.38 -8.57 3.43
N ALA A 206 -0.03 -8.14 2.23
CA ALA A 206 -0.16 -8.96 1.02
C ALA A 206 0.91 -8.58 0.00
N GLY A 207 1.07 -9.41 -1.03
CA GLY A 207 2.05 -9.19 -2.10
C GLY A 207 3.47 -9.61 -1.75
N ASN A 208 4.26 -9.81 -2.78
CA ASN A 208 5.66 -10.19 -2.68
C ASN A 208 6.56 -8.93 -2.60
N VAL A 209 7.80 -9.15 -2.16
CA VAL A 209 8.85 -8.12 -2.09
C VAL A 209 9.88 -8.38 -3.19
N TYR A 210 10.24 -7.34 -3.93
CA TYR A 210 11.24 -7.43 -5.01
C TYR A 210 12.30 -6.34 -4.84
N ILE A 211 13.53 -6.72 -4.52
CA ILE A 211 14.64 -5.78 -4.28
C ILE A 211 15.85 -6.26 -5.08
N THR A 212 16.09 -5.65 -6.24
CA THR A 212 17.13 -6.13 -7.15
C THR A 212 17.89 -5.02 -7.86
N ASP A 213 19.10 -5.32 -8.32
CA ASP A 213 19.95 -4.41 -9.10
C ASP A 213 20.36 -3.12 -8.37
N ASN A 214 20.34 -3.12 -7.04
CA ASN A 214 20.78 -1.99 -6.21
C ASN A 214 22.24 -2.25 -5.78
N SER A 215 23.20 -1.92 -6.65
CA SER A 215 24.59 -2.39 -6.55
C SER A 215 25.33 -2.00 -5.26
N ASN A 216 24.92 -0.90 -4.63
CA ASN A 216 25.50 -0.37 -3.39
C ASN A 216 24.69 -0.70 -2.13
N LEU A 217 23.50 -1.30 -2.28
CA LEU A 217 22.59 -1.57 -1.17
C LEU A 217 23.12 -2.69 -0.27
N CYS A 218 23.26 -2.38 1.01
CA CYS A 218 23.60 -3.30 2.10
C CYS A 218 22.43 -3.47 3.08
N TYR A 219 22.60 -4.39 4.05
CA TYR A 219 21.66 -4.66 5.15
C TYR A 219 20.30 -5.25 4.77
N TYR A 220 19.95 -5.33 3.49
CA TYR A 220 18.73 -6.01 3.03
C TYR A 220 18.66 -7.49 3.47
N HIS A 221 19.82 -8.13 3.64
CA HIS A 221 19.96 -9.55 3.99
C HIS A 221 19.86 -9.80 5.51
N THR A 222 19.92 -8.76 6.34
CA THR A 222 19.79 -8.89 7.81
C THR A 222 18.33 -8.83 8.25
N ILE A 223 17.42 -8.46 7.35
CA ILE A 223 15.99 -8.32 7.62
C ILE A 223 15.34 -9.71 7.56
N ASN A 224 14.65 -10.08 8.63
CA ASN A 224 13.76 -11.24 8.61
C ASN A 224 12.46 -10.87 7.89
N TRP A 225 12.44 -10.96 6.56
CA TRP A 225 11.26 -10.61 5.77
C TRP A 225 10.02 -11.43 6.12
N THR A 226 10.19 -12.69 6.51
CA THR A 226 9.07 -13.57 6.85
C THR A 226 8.30 -13.08 8.07
N SER A 227 8.95 -12.39 9.02
CA SER A 227 8.25 -11.81 10.18
C SER A 227 7.41 -10.59 9.84
N LEU A 228 7.59 -9.99 8.65
CA LEU A 228 6.77 -8.87 8.17
C LEU A 228 5.51 -9.35 7.44
N PHE A 229 5.47 -10.62 6.99
CA PHE A 229 4.40 -11.16 6.15
C PHE A 229 3.21 -11.64 6.97
N SER A 230 2.01 -11.44 6.43
CA SER A 230 0.76 -11.93 7.02
C SER A 230 0.30 -13.26 6.40
N SER A 231 0.93 -13.70 5.30
CA SER A 231 0.62 -14.95 4.60
C SER A 231 1.90 -15.75 4.30
N PRO A 232 1.89 -17.09 4.49
CA PRO A 232 3.03 -17.95 4.18
C PRO A 232 3.35 -18.02 2.67
N ASN A 233 2.42 -17.60 1.81
CA ASN A 233 2.61 -17.60 0.36
C ASN A 233 3.41 -16.40 -0.15
N GLN A 234 3.64 -15.39 0.69
CA GLN A 234 4.45 -14.22 0.33
C GLN A 234 5.92 -14.61 0.22
N LYS A 235 6.58 -14.07 -0.79
CA LYS A 235 7.98 -14.36 -1.11
C LYS A 235 8.78 -13.09 -1.31
N THR A 236 10.09 -13.23 -1.16
CA THR A 236 11.06 -12.22 -1.52
C THR A 236 11.79 -12.65 -2.80
N VAL A 237 12.09 -11.69 -3.67
CA VAL A 237 13.02 -11.84 -4.79
C VAL A 237 14.11 -10.79 -4.59
N ILE A 238 15.26 -11.23 -4.10
CA ILE A 238 16.37 -10.36 -3.73
C ILE A 238 17.64 -10.89 -4.35
N HIS A 239 18.17 -10.18 -5.35
CA HIS A 239 19.39 -10.57 -6.06
C HIS A 239 20.04 -9.37 -6.74
N ARG A 240 21.30 -9.52 -7.17
CA ARG A 240 22.06 -8.45 -7.87
C ARG A 240 22.15 -7.13 -7.08
N ASN A 241 22.07 -7.20 -5.76
CA ASN A 241 22.45 -6.11 -4.86
C ASN A 241 23.91 -6.29 -4.40
N LYS A 242 24.42 -5.41 -3.54
CA LYS A 242 25.77 -5.61 -2.98
C LYS A 242 25.84 -6.94 -2.25
N ARG A 243 26.91 -7.70 -2.50
CA ARG A 243 27.12 -8.99 -1.83
C ARG A 243 27.29 -8.78 -0.32
N PRO A 244 26.63 -9.57 0.55
CA PRO A 244 26.74 -9.41 2.01
C PRO A 244 28.17 -9.37 2.53
N GLU A 245 29.07 -10.14 1.93
CA GLU A 245 30.49 -10.21 2.31
C GLU A 245 31.24 -8.91 2.04
N ASN A 246 30.77 -8.14 1.05
CA ASN A 246 31.33 -6.85 0.65
C ASN A 246 30.66 -5.67 1.38
N CYS A 247 29.63 -5.93 2.18
CA CYS A 247 29.05 -4.93 3.07
C CYS A 247 29.98 -4.76 4.27
N SER A 248 30.85 -3.75 4.21
CA SER A 248 31.80 -3.45 5.26
C SER A 248 31.10 -3.25 6.61
N LYS A 249 31.57 -3.93 7.67
CA LYS A 249 31.12 -3.77 9.07
C LYS A 249 31.59 -2.44 9.69
N TYR A 250 31.34 -1.30 9.04
CA TYR A 250 31.84 -0.02 9.54
C TYR A 250 30.96 0.68 10.60
N PHE A 251 29.92 0.02 11.13
CA PHE A 251 29.22 0.53 12.32
C PHE A 251 28.75 -0.61 13.22
N ALA A 252 29.68 -1.14 14.00
CA ALA A 252 29.39 -1.73 15.30
C ALA A 252 30.08 -0.83 16.34
N HIS A 253 29.29 -0.29 17.26
CA HIS A 253 29.63 0.57 18.40
C HIS A 253 29.69 2.08 18.16
N GLY A 254 28.80 2.76 18.90
CA GLY A 254 28.59 4.19 19.03
C GLY A 254 27.30 4.40 19.81
#